data_AF-A0A349D0V9-F1
#
_entry.id   AF-A0A349D0V9-F1
#
_cell.length_a   1.000
_cell.length_b   1.000
_cell.length_c   1.000
_cell.angle_alpha   90.00
_cell.angle_beta   90.00
_cell.angle_gamma   90.00
#
_symmetry.space_group_name_H-M   'P 1'
#
loop_
_entity.id
_entity.type
_entity.pdbx_description
1 polymer ?
#
loop_
_entity_poly.entity_id
_entity_poly.type
_entity_poly.pdbx_seq_one_letter_code
_entity_poly.pdbx_strand_id
1 'polypeptide(L)'
;MFPKSLMPIKQKKAERQQETISHINRIQGQLEGLKTYIKSGKGCLEVASLTTAIAKSFDSLRVRTLEGAILFDILEDTTLPAAKRQTLAKVISLHKK
;
A
#
# COMPACT_ATOMS: atom_id res chain seq x y z
N MET A 1 17.19 32.65 7.43
CA MET A 1 16.04 31.72 7.54
C MET A 1 16.11 30.81 6.31
N PHE A 2 16.65 29.59 6.45
CA PHE A 2 16.87 28.70 5.30
C PHE A 2 15.53 28.08 4.86
N PRO A 3 15.25 28.00 3.55
CA PRO A 3 14.06 27.34 3.06
C PRO A 3 14.13 25.86 3.43
N LYS A 4 13.05 25.32 4.03
CA LYS A 4 12.83 23.88 4.22
C LYS A 4 12.74 23.22 2.84
N SER A 5 13.88 22.91 2.22
CA SER A 5 13.90 22.32 0.89
C SER A 5 14.93 21.20 0.84
N LEU A 6 14.45 20.06 0.33
CA LEU A 6 15.21 18.92 -0.22
C LEU A 6 15.77 17.92 0.80
N MET A 7 14.90 17.07 1.35
CA MET A 7 15.31 15.68 1.53
C MET A 7 15.61 15.09 0.13
N PRO A 8 16.76 14.43 -0.08
CA PRO A 8 17.12 13.89 -1.39
C PRO A 8 16.12 12.83 -1.83
N ILE A 9 15.75 12.83 -3.12
CA ILE A 9 14.79 11.91 -3.76
C ILE A 9 15.05 10.44 -3.39
N LYS A 10 16.33 10.06 -3.24
CA LYS A 10 16.75 8.72 -2.81
C LYS A 10 16.22 8.33 -1.42
N GLN A 11 16.17 9.26 -0.47
CA GLN A 11 15.70 8.99 0.89
C GLN A 11 14.18 8.76 0.94
N LYS A 12 13.41 9.59 0.23
CA LYS A 12 11.95 9.39 0.08
C LYS A 12 11.60 8.08 -0.64
N LYS A 13 12.42 7.66 -1.61
CA LYS A 13 12.25 6.37 -2.29
C LYS A 13 12.49 5.21 -1.33
N ALA A 14 13.54 5.27 -0.52
CA ALA A 14 13.86 4.24 0.48
C ALA A 14 12.79 4.12 1.58
N GLU A 15 12.28 5.24 2.10
CA GLU A 15 11.19 5.24 3.08
C GLU A 15 9.93 4.55 2.53
N ARG A 16 9.53 4.89 1.30
CA ARG A 16 8.36 4.28 0.66
C ARG A 16 8.56 2.79 0.36
N GLN A 17 9.77 2.39 0.00
CA GLN A 17 10.13 0.97 -0.14
C GLN A 17 9.96 0.23 1.19
N GLN A 18 10.45 0.80 2.29
CA GLN A 18 10.32 0.20 3.62
C GLN A 18 8.84 0.08 4.05
N GLU A 19 8.03 1.12 3.81
CA GLU A 19 6.59 1.08 4.08
C GLU A 19 5.88 0.01 3.24
N THR A 20 6.29 -0.18 1.99
CA THR A 20 5.73 -1.20 1.09
C THR A 20 6.07 -2.60 1.59
N ILE A 21 7.34 -2.85 1.97
CA ILE A 21 7.79 -4.11 2.54
C ILE A 21 7.05 -4.40 3.85
N SER A 22 6.92 -3.41 4.74
CA SER A 22 6.16 -3.53 5.98
C SER A 22 4.70 -3.97 5.73
N HIS A 23 4.07 -3.41 4.69
CA HIS A 23 2.71 -3.78 4.32
C HIS A 23 2.63 -5.22 3.76
N ILE A 24 3.61 -5.65 2.97
CA ILE A 24 3.71 -7.04 2.49
C ILE A 24 3.84 -8.01 3.67
N ASN A 25 4.71 -7.72 4.64
CA ASN A 25 4.90 -8.56 5.83
C ASN A 25 3.61 -8.70 6.63
N ARG A 26 2.82 -7.61 6.74
CA ARG A 26 1.49 -7.65 7.36
C ARG A 26 0.55 -8.61 6.61
N ILE A 27 0.51 -8.53 5.28
CA ILE A 27 -0.32 -9.41 4.44
C ILE A 27 0.10 -10.87 4.62
N GLN A 28 1.40 -11.16 4.68
CA GLN A 28 1.91 -12.51 4.96
C GLN A 28 1.40 -13.02 6.31
N GLY A 29 1.46 -12.21 7.37
CA GLY A 29 0.90 -12.57 8.67
C GLY A 29 -0.61 -12.86 8.62
N GLN A 30 -1.38 -12.07 7.85
CA GLN A 30 -2.80 -12.33 7.65
C GLN A 30 -3.05 -13.65 6.90
N LEU A 31 -2.23 -13.97 5.90
CA LEU A 31 -2.32 -15.23 5.15
C LEU A 31 -1.99 -16.44 6.02
N GLU A 32 -0.98 -16.37 6.88
CA GLU A 32 -0.70 -17.45 7.84
C GLU A 32 -1.85 -17.61 8.86
N GLY A 33 -2.46 -16.51 9.29
CA GLY A 33 -3.68 -16.52 10.10
C GLY A 33 -4.84 -17.23 9.38
N LEU A 34 -5.04 -16.96 8.09
CA LEU A 34 -6.08 -17.61 7.28
C LEU A 34 -5.86 -19.12 7.17
N LYS A 35 -4.62 -19.56 6.92
CA LYS A 35 -4.28 -20.99 6.90
C LYS A 35 -4.61 -21.64 8.24
N THR A 36 -4.29 -20.97 9.34
CA THR A 36 -4.60 -21.45 10.70
C THR A 36 -6.10 -21.58 10.90
N TYR A 37 -6.89 -20.58 10.51
CA TYR A 37 -8.35 -20.60 10.65
C TYR A 37 -8.96 -21.79 9.89
N ILE A 38 -8.50 -22.03 8.66
CA ILE A 38 -8.96 -23.17 7.85
C ILE A 38 -8.57 -24.50 8.51
N LYS A 39 -7.30 -24.65 8.93
CA LYS A 39 -6.81 -25.89 9.57
C LYS A 39 -7.51 -26.20 10.89
N SER A 40 -7.84 -25.17 11.68
CA SER A 40 -8.51 -25.31 12.97
C SER A 40 -10.03 -25.43 12.84
N GLY A 41 -10.59 -25.48 11.62
CA GLY A 41 -12.03 -25.62 11.41
C GLY A 41 -12.85 -24.43 11.90
N LYS A 42 -12.29 -23.20 11.83
CA LYS A 42 -13.03 -21.97 12.15
C LYS A 42 -14.25 -21.82 11.27
N GLY A 43 -15.26 -21.10 11.77
CA GLY A 43 -16.54 -20.95 11.07
C GLY A 43 -16.35 -20.25 9.72
N CYS A 44 -17.16 -20.63 8.72
CA CYS A 44 -17.05 -20.08 7.36
C CYS A 44 -17.16 -18.54 7.33
N LEU A 45 -17.95 -17.95 8.23
CA LEU A 45 -18.08 -16.49 8.33
C LEU A 45 -16.78 -15.81 8.82
N GLU A 46 -16.07 -16.42 9.77
CA GLU A 46 -14.77 -15.92 10.24
C GLU A 46 -13.73 -15.97 9.11
N VAL A 47 -13.69 -17.10 8.38
CA VAL A 47 -12.81 -17.30 7.22
C VAL A 47 -13.12 -16.28 6.11
N ALA A 48 -14.40 -16.06 5.79
CA ALA A 48 -14.82 -15.09 4.79
C ALA A 48 -14.46 -13.65 5.20
N SER A 49 -14.62 -13.32 6.48
CA SER A 49 -14.27 -12.01 7.04
C SER A 49 -12.76 -11.74 6.92
N LEU A 50 -11.93 -12.72 7.28
CA LEU A 50 -10.48 -12.60 7.17
C LEU A 50 -10.01 -12.50 5.72
N THR A 51 -10.59 -13.31 4.83
CA THR A 51 -10.30 -13.25 3.38
C THR A 51 -10.63 -11.87 2.80
N THR A 52 -11.75 -11.27 3.20
CA THR A 52 -12.14 -9.92 2.79
C THR A 52 -11.15 -8.85 3.29
N ALA A 53 -10.67 -8.99 4.54
CA ALA A 53 -9.66 -8.09 5.09
C ALA A 53 -8.33 -8.20 4.33
N ILE A 54 -7.90 -9.41 3.97
CA ILE A 54 -6.70 -9.65 3.16
C ILE A 54 -6.83 -9.00 1.78
N ALA A 55 -7.97 -9.19 1.10
CA ALA A 55 -8.23 -8.57 -0.20
C ALA A 55 -8.13 -7.04 -0.14
N LYS A 56 -8.68 -6.41 0.91
CA LYS A 56 -8.56 -4.96 1.13
C LYS A 56 -7.10 -4.52 1.36
N SER A 57 -6.29 -5.31 2.07
CA SER A 57 -4.86 -5.02 2.25
C SER A 57 -4.11 -5.06 0.90
N PHE A 58 -4.37 -6.08 0.07
CA PHE A 58 -3.78 -6.17 -1.28
C PHE A 58 -4.18 -5.00 -2.17
N ASP A 59 -5.45 -4.58 -2.10
CA ASP A 59 -5.94 -3.41 -2.80
C ASP A 59 -5.19 -2.13 -2.41
N SER A 60 -4.95 -1.95 -1.09
CA SER A 60 -4.18 -0.81 -0.61
C SER A 60 -2.71 -0.89 -1.03
N LEU A 61 -2.12 -2.09 -1.09
CA LEU A 61 -0.76 -2.29 -1.59
C LEU A 61 -0.68 -1.89 -3.08
N ARG A 62 -1.62 -2.37 -3.91
CA ARG A 62 -1.71 -2.04 -5.34
C ARG A 62 -1.80 -0.54 -5.59
N VAL A 63 -2.64 0.19 -4.85
CA VAL A 63 -2.76 1.64 -5.02
C VAL A 63 -1.44 2.34 -4.71
N ARG A 64 -0.76 1.95 -3.62
CA ARG A 64 0.52 2.54 -3.22
C ARG A 64 1.63 2.28 -4.24
N THR A 65 1.70 1.07 -4.81
CA THR A 65 2.73 0.74 -5.81
C THR A 65 2.51 1.46 -7.13
N LEU A 66 1.26 1.60 -7.57
CA LEU A 66 0.92 2.38 -8.77
C LEU A 66 1.21 3.88 -8.57
N GLU A 67 0.87 4.44 -7.42
CA GLU A 67 1.26 5.81 -7.07
C GLU A 67 2.80 5.93 -6.95
N GLY A 68 3.49 4.84 -6.60
CA GLY A 68 4.93 4.64 -6.71
C GLY A 68 5.44 4.95 -8.10
N ALA A 69 5.05 4.10 -9.04
CA ALA A 69 5.45 4.17 -10.43
C ALA A 69 5.15 5.54 -11.05
N ILE A 70 3.96 6.09 -10.81
CA ILE A 70 3.58 7.38 -11.41
C ILE A 70 4.46 8.53 -10.88
N LEU A 71 4.70 8.60 -9.56
CA LEU A 71 5.48 9.70 -8.99
C LEU A 71 6.97 9.61 -9.35
N PHE A 72 7.56 8.41 -9.36
CA PHE A 72 9.00 8.25 -9.52
C PHE A 72 9.45 7.94 -10.93
N ASP A 73 8.66 7.19 -11.70
CA ASP A 73 9.08 6.69 -13.02
C ASP A 73 8.41 7.47 -14.17
N ILE A 74 7.28 8.15 -13.92
CA ILE A 74 6.60 8.97 -14.95
C ILE A 74 6.83 10.47 -14.72
N LEU A 75 6.58 10.96 -13.51
CA LEU A 75 6.66 12.40 -13.23
C LEU A 75 8.05 12.86 -12.79
N GLU A 76 8.92 11.93 -12.38
CA GLU A 76 10.23 12.21 -11.76
C GLU A 76 10.17 13.21 -10.58
N ASP A 77 8.98 13.44 -10.02
CA ASP A 77 8.70 14.49 -9.05
C ASP A 77 8.13 13.92 -7.74
N THR A 78 8.94 14.05 -6.68
CA THR A 78 8.59 13.61 -5.32
C THR A 78 7.93 14.70 -4.48
N THR A 79 7.64 15.86 -5.06
CA THR A 79 7.17 17.05 -4.36
C THR A 79 5.67 17.30 -4.51
N LEU A 80 4.95 16.39 -5.18
CA LEU A 80 3.50 16.49 -5.35
C LEU A 80 2.81 16.77 -3.99
N PRO A 81 2.04 17.88 -3.89
CA PRO A 81 1.34 18.23 -2.66
C PRO A 81 0.42 17.09 -2.19
N ALA A 82 0.23 16.94 -0.88
CA ALA A 82 -0.57 15.86 -0.29
C ALA A 82 -1.99 15.77 -0.90
N ALA A 83 -2.63 16.91 -1.21
CA ALA A 83 -3.93 16.95 -1.87
C ALA A 83 -3.91 16.31 -3.28
N LYS A 84 -2.85 16.53 -4.05
CA LYS A 84 -2.67 15.94 -5.38
C LYS A 84 -2.35 14.45 -5.27
N ARG A 85 -1.57 14.02 -4.27
CA ARG A 85 -1.33 12.59 -3.99
C ARG A 85 -2.61 11.84 -3.63
N GLN A 86 -3.45 12.43 -2.77
CA GLN A 86 -4.76 11.85 -2.47
C GLN A 86 -5.65 11.76 -3.70
N THR A 87 -5.61 12.78 -4.58
CA THR A 87 -6.34 12.76 -5.85
C THR A 87 -5.83 11.64 -6.75
N LEU A 88 -4.51 11.48 -6.87
CA LEU A 88 -3.88 10.41 -7.63
C LEU A 88 -4.26 9.03 -7.08
N ALA A 89 -4.15 8.82 -5.78
CA ALA A 89 -4.56 7.57 -5.13
C ALA A 89 -6.05 7.26 -5.35
N LYS A 90 -6.92 8.29 -5.31
CA LYS A 90 -8.34 8.14 -5.64
C LYS A 90 -8.54 7.71 -7.08
N VAL A 91 -7.92 8.39 -8.05
CA VAL A 91 -8.03 8.05 -9.48
C VAL A 91 -7.54 6.62 -9.75
N ILE A 92 -6.40 6.23 -9.16
CA ILE A 92 -5.89 4.86 -9.25
C ILE A 92 -6.91 3.86 -8.69
N SER A 93 -7.54 4.19 -7.55
CA SER A 93 -8.53 3.32 -6.92
C SER A 93 -9.83 3.16 -7.71
N LEU A 94 -10.14 4.06 -8.65
CA LEU A 94 -11.31 3.93 -9.53
C LEU A 94 -11.15 2.79 -10.55
N HIS A 95 -9.92 2.30 -10.79
CA HIS A 95 -9.67 1.16 -11.66
C HIS A 95 -9.80 -0.21 -10.95
N LYS A 96 -10.44 -0.22 -9.77
CA LYS A 96 -10.88 -1.43 -9.08
C LYS A 96 -12.04 -2.06 -9.86
N LYS A 97 -11.75 -3.06 -10.69
CA LYS A 97 -12.73 -4.08 -11.08
C LYS A 97 -12.87 -5.11 -9.97
#